data_AF-A0A0D2NQG4-F1
#
_entry.id   AF-A0A0D2NQG4-F1
#
_cell.length_a   1.000
_cell.length_b   1.000
_cell.length_c   1.000
_cell.angle_alpha   90.00
_cell.angle_beta   90.00
_cell.angle_gamma   90.00
#
_symmetry.space_group_name_H-M   'P 1'
#
loop_
_entity.id
_entity.type
_entity.pdbx_description
1 polymer ?
#
loop_
_entity_poly.entity_id
_entity_poly.type
_entity_poly.pdbx_seq_one_letter_code
_entity_poly.pdbx_strand_id
1 'polypeptide(L)'
;MSNIEELVKAFNALPRGPLVPSGVFPNEWHFDVRYIPPLGKELPSHVLYICHPKLAFTYVGRLPLDGPAADSLSFFPESVDDIAPEVAKGLLFAFIHNLGERRVWSLRGAKASAPWKLTSEDRALAPAVARELKKIGVTAPELHEILLTPKGTYDEAHFAFEDMFNDVKRTCGLRGADYDCILTPWSVSFHDLRPPARRPFSLETADGRLKLRLEYITRVERARPRTRTNLDLHAFLAHNAQGLLDALIVQHTDRPAHVAKVVAEAGEAEAALDYGTRLLVGLDTALDIRLARHYLARAAMAPDAPDIIRAIAHGQMVSTYTVTGDGNLRARYSLAASFHSNAAAVLTRKIDPKLVICENVVDFLKMISDLRGPHVEQMNFFLKDARKARDVRGTAAAAQRRGAVAGPSRRRLTCPVPHRCAASGCKNEASPGTRLARCSGPCDADMKPGYCSTQCQKADWKNHKTFCRPGAGCSVFAED
;
A
#
# COMPACT_ATOMS: atom_id res chain seq x y z
N MET A 1 26.29 12.05 10.36
CA MET A 1 26.40 11.68 8.94
C MET A 1 27.86 11.75 8.60
N SER A 2 28.48 10.65 8.18
CA SER A 2 29.89 10.67 7.81
C SER A 2 30.00 11.28 6.41
N ASN A 3 30.85 12.29 6.24
CA ASN A 3 31.15 12.82 4.91
C ASN A 3 31.67 11.66 4.05
N ILE A 4 31.10 11.47 2.85
CA ILE A 4 31.50 10.38 1.96
C ILE A 4 33.00 10.45 1.62
N GLU A 5 33.56 11.66 1.53
CA GLU A 5 34.99 11.87 1.29
C GLU A 5 35.85 11.35 2.46
N GLU A 6 35.39 11.54 3.69
CA GLU A 6 36.06 11.02 4.89
C GLU A 6 36.00 9.49 4.94
N LEU A 7 34.84 8.91 4.59
CA LEU A 7 34.70 7.46 4.48
C LEU A 7 35.64 6.90 3.41
N VAL A 8 35.70 7.50 2.23
CA VAL A 8 36.58 7.05 1.14
C VAL A 8 38.05 7.15 1.56
N LYS A 9 38.46 8.27 2.17
CA LYS A 9 39.81 8.46 2.69
C LYS A 9 40.18 7.41 3.74
N ALA A 10 39.29 7.15 4.69
CA ALA A 10 39.50 6.15 5.74
C ALA A 10 39.56 4.73 5.16
N PHE A 11 38.66 4.38 4.22
CA PHE A 11 38.64 3.08 3.57
C PHE A 11 39.91 2.82 2.75
N ASN A 12 40.35 3.79 1.94
CA ASN A 12 41.57 3.70 1.14
C ASN A 12 42.84 3.58 2.01
N ALA A 13 42.78 3.98 3.28
CA ALA A 13 43.88 3.86 4.23
C ALA A 13 43.92 2.50 4.95
N LEU A 14 42.89 1.66 4.80
CA LEU A 14 42.86 0.32 5.43
C LEU A 14 43.93 -0.59 4.80
N PRO A 15 44.59 -1.45 5.61
CA PRO A 15 45.45 -2.48 5.07
C PRO A 15 44.65 -3.41 4.15
N ARG A 16 45.27 -3.81 3.04
CA ARG A 16 44.64 -4.64 2.02
C ARG A 16 45.63 -5.66 1.49
N GLY A 17 45.27 -6.93 1.60
CA GLY A 17 46.04 -8.05 1.07
C GLY A 17 45.13 -9.14 0.49
N PRO A 18 45.66 -10.04 -0.35
CA PRO A 18 44.88 -11.10 -0.99
C PRO A 18 44.37 -12.16 0.01
N LEU A 19 44.93 -12.20 1.21
CA LEU A 19 44.51 -13.06 2.31
C LEU A 19 43.96 -12.18 3.43
N VAL A 20 42.99 -12.70 4.19
CA VAL A 20 42.50 -12.04 5.40
C VAL A 20 43.63 -11.92 6.44
N PRO A 21 43.52 -11.09 7.49
CA PRO A 21 44.60 -10.88 8.46
C PRO A 21 45.16 -12.16 9.12
N SER A 22 44.41 -13.27 9.15
CA SER A 22 44.92 -14.56 9.64
C SER A 22 45.94 -15.22 8.70
N GLY A 23 46.03 -14.78 7.45
CA GLY A 23 46.89 -15.37 6.42
C GLY A 23 46.43 -16.72 5.88
N VAL A 24 45.23 -17.19 6.24
CA VAL A 24 44.74 -18.54 5.88
C VAL A 24 43.77 -18.54 4.71
N PHE A 25 42.82 -17.60 4.69
CA PHE A 25 41.74 -17.59 3.69
C PHE A 25 41.88 -16.41 2.72
N PRO A 26 41.45 -16.57 1.46
CA PRO A 26 41.33 -15.47 0.51
C PRO A 26 40.48 -14.34 1.09
N ASN A 27 40.90 -13.09 0.92
CA ASN A 27 40.17 -11.89 1.37
C ASN A 27 39.04 -11.53 0.40
N GLU A 28 38.14 -12.49 0.16
CA GLU A 28 37.05 -12.40 -0.81
C GLU A 28 35.72 -12.38 -0.07
N TRP A 29 34.91 -11.36 -0.34
CA TRP A 29 33.69 -11.08 0.41
C TRP A 29 32.48 -11.07 -0.51
N HIS A 30 31.39 -11.66 -0.05
CA HIS A 30 30.10 -11.58 -0.69
C HIS A 30 29.26 -10.46 -0.07
N PHE A 31 28.50 -9.74 -0.89
CA PHE A 31 27.45 -8.87 -0.40
C PHE A 31 26.17 -9.03 -1.21
N ASP A 32 25.03 -8.81 -0.55
CA ASP A 32 23.71 -8.75 -1.17
C ASP A 32 22.82 -7.70 -0.48
N VAL A 33 21.66 -7.42 -1.06
CA VAL A 33 20.64 -6.55 -0.48
C VAL A 33 19.41 -7.36 -0.17
N ARG A 34 18.87 -7.24 1.04
CA ARG A 34 17.64 -7.94 1.47
C ARG A 34 16.59 -6.97 1.95
N TYR A 35 15.32 -7.31 1.76
CA TYR A 35 14.20 -6.56 2.34
C TYR A 35 13.71 -7.27 3.60
N ILE A 36 13.88 -6.61 4.74
CA ILE A 36 13.48 -7.14 6.05
C ILE A 36 12.06 -6.67 6.35
N PRO A 37 11.10 -7.59 6.58
CA PRO A 37 9.74 -7.21 6.98
C PRO A 37 9.75 -6.60 8.40
N PRO A 38 8.67 -5.94 8.83
CA PRO A 38 8.59 -5.39 10.18
C PRO A 38 8.71 -6.52 11.22
N LEU A 39 9.69 -6.44 12.13
CA LEU A 39 9.84 -7.37 13.25
C LEU A 39 9.77 -6.60 14.57
N GLY A 40 8.78 -6.94 15.40
CA GLY A 40 8.55 -6.23 16.66
C GLY A 40 8.15 -4.76 16.43
N LYS A 41 8.98 -3.82 16.91
CA LYS A 41 8.78 -2.36 16.76
C LYS A 41 9.57 -1.77 15.59
N GLU A 42 10.43 -2.55 14.96
CA GLU A 42 11.26 -2.07 13.86
C GLU A 42 10.43 -1.90 12.58
N LEU A 43 10.71 -0.82 11.86
CA LEU A 43 10.11 -0.57 10.55
C LEU A 43 10.72 -1.52 9.52
N PRO A 44 9.96 -1.90 8.47
CA PRO A 44 10.58 -2.62 7.37
C PRO A 44 11.67 -1.77 6.73
N SER A 45 12.71 -2.45 6.25
CA SER A 45 13.86 -1.77 5.67
C SER A 45 14.62 -2.66 4.70
N HIS A 46 15.35 -2.01 3.79
CA HIS A 46 16.40 -2.69 3.05
C HIS A 46 17.64 -2.79 3.94
N VAL A 47 18.34 -3.91 3.86
CA VAL A 47 19.62 -4.10 4.55
C VAL A 47 20.69 -4.53 3.55
N LEU A 48 21.90 -4.02 3.75
CA LEU A 48 23.11 -4.56 3.17
C LEU A 48 23.56 -5.73 4.04
N TYR A 49 23.67 -6.90 3.45
CA TYR A 49 24.31 -8.06 4.06
C TYR A 49 25.68 -8.25 3.43
N ILE A 50 26.69 -8.48 4.27
CA ILE A 50 28.06 -8.80 3.85
C ILE A 50 28.46 -10.07 4.59
N CYS A 51 29.09 -11.02 3.92
CA CYS A 51 29.66 -12.17 4.59
C CYS A 51 30.98 -12.64 3.97
N HIS A 52 31.81 -13.24 4.81
CA HIS A 52 32.95 -14.03 4.36
C HIS A 52 32.55 -15.50 4.27
N PRO A 53 32.52 -16.12 3.07
CA PRO A 53 31.98 -17.46 2.88
C PRO A 53 32.62 -18.54 3.76
N LYS A 54 33.91 -18.39 4.09
CA LYS A 54 34.69 -19.39 4.83
C LYS A 54 34.94 -19.08 6.31
N LEU A 55 34.58 -17.89 6.79
CA LEU A 55 34.97 -17.43 8.14
C LEU A 55 33.79 -17.14 9.07
N ALA A 56 32.55 -17.44 8.63
CA ALA A 56 31.31 -17.14 9.35
C ALA A 56 31.18 -15.66 9.79
N PHE A 57 32.01 -14.76 9.24
CA PHE A 57 31.91 -13.33 9.49
C PHE A 57 30.75 -12.78 8.68
N THR A 58 29.83 -12.12 9.36
CA THR A 58 28.66 -11.49 8.75
C THR A 58 28.51 -10.07 9.27
N TYR A 59 27.95 -9.22 8.42
CA TYR A 59 27.54 -7.87 8.75
C TYR A 59 26.16 -7.63 8.15
N VAL A 60 25.28 -6.99 8.92
CA VAL A 60 23.99 -6.49 8.44
C VAL A 60 23.84 -5.04 8.83
N GLY A 61 23.70 -4.17 7.83
CA GLY A 61 23.47 -2.75 8.01
C GLY A 61 22.19 -2.30 7.32
N ARG A 62 21.38 -1.47 7.99
CA ARG A 62 20.19 -0.85 7.38
C ARG A 62 20.59 0.13 6.28
N LEU A 63 19.79 0.21 5.23
CA LEU A 63 19.91 1.21 4.16
C LEU A 63 18.68 2.15 4.16
N PRO A 64 18.87 3.48 3.97
CA PRO A 64 20.17 4.16 3.90
C PRO A 64 20.86 4.17 5.27
N LEU A 65 22.20 4.24 5.29
CA LEU A 65 22.97 4.19 6.53
C LEU A 65 22.76 5.42 7.41
N ASP A 66 22.65 6.59 6.77
CA ASP A 66 22.75 7.89 7.45
C ASP A 66 21.39 8.52 7.81
N GLY A 67 20.29 7.79 7.60
CA GLY A 67 18.94 8.28 7.84
C GLY A 67 18.35 7.85 9.19
N PRO A 68 17.45 8.66 9.78
CA PRO A 68 16.56 8.19 10.84
C PRO A 68 15.83 6.91 10.40
N ALA A 69 15.40 6.10 11.37
CA ALA A 69 14.69 4.85 11.08
C ALA A 69 13.45 5.05 10.19
N ALA A 70 12.77 6.19 10.34
CA ALA A 70 11.61 6.55 9.52
C ALA A 70 11.92 6.62 8.01
N ASP A 71 13.16 6.93 7.64
CA ASP A 71 13.56 7.04 6.23
C ASP A 71 13.56 5.68 5.52
N SER A 72 13.62 4.57 6.27
CA SER A 72 13.58 3.23 5.69
C SER A 72 12.30 2.94 4.92
N LEU A 73 11.19 3.59 5.28
CA LEU A 73 9.92 3.50 4.58
C LEU A 73 9.91 4.27 3.26
N SER A 74 10.68 5.37 3.19
CA SER A 74 10.84 6.15 1.97
C SER A 74 11.88 5.52 1.02
N PHE A 75 12.85 4.80 1.58
CA PHE A 75 13.91 4.15 0.83
C PHE A 75 13.50 2.76 0.35
N PHE A 76 12.97 2.74 -0.87
CA PHE A 76 12.58 1.50 -1.53
C PHE A 76 13.08 1.53 -2.98
N PRO A 77 14.34 1.12 -3.22
CA PRO A 77 15.00 1.25 -4.51
C PRO A 77 14.30 0.43 -5.59
N GLU A 78 14.08 1.05 -6.74
CA GLU A 78 13.43 0.43 -7.89
C GLU A 78 14.38 0.17 -9.06
N SER A 79 15.63 0.61 -8.94
CA SER A 79 16.69 0.42 -9.91
C SER A 79 18.04 0.21 -9.22
N VAL A 80 19.02 -0.26 -9.98
CA VAL A 80 20.42 -0.35 -9.51
C VAL A 80 21.02 1.02 -9.23
N ASP A 81 20.59 2.05 -9.97
CA ASP A 81 21.07 3.42 -9.78
C ASP A 81 20.57 4.03 -8.46
N ASP A 82 19.41 3.60 -7.98
CA ASP A 82 18.88 4.02 -6.67
C ASP A 82 19.67 3.40 -5.50
N ILE A 83 20.08 2.13 -5.61
CA ILE A 83 20.63 1.34 -4.50
C ILE A 83 22.15 1.33 -4.46
N ALA A 84 22.84 1.43 -5.61
CA ALA A 84 24.29 1.33 -5.67
C ALA A 84 25.03 2.38 -4.82
N PRO A 85 24.60 3.66 -4.76
CA PRO A 85 25.21 4.65 -3.86
C PRO A 85 25.15 4.26 -2.38
N GLU A 86 24.00 3.78 -1.92
CA GLU A 86 23.80 3.38 -0.53
C GLU A 86 24.56 2.09 -0.20
N VAL A 87 24.64 1.15 -1.14
CA VAL A 87 25.44 -0.07 -0.96
C VAL A 87 26.94 0.23 -0.96
N ALA A 88 27.44 1.05 -1.87
CA ALA A 88 28.84 1.46 -1.90
C ALA A 88 29.24 2.12 -0.56
N LYS A 89 28.46 3.12 -0.12
CA LYS A 89 28.64 3.73 1.21
C LYS A 89 28.56 2.71 2.34
N GLY A 90 27.59 1.79 2.26
CA GLY A 90 27.39 0.63 3.11
C GLY A 90 28.66 -0.20 3.32
N LEU A 91 29.29 -0.59 2.21
CA LEU A 91 30.51 -1.38 2.18
C LEU A 91 31.68 -0.63 2.85
N LEU A 92 31.90 0.63 2.47
CA LEU A 92 32.95 1.46 3.06
C LEU A 92 32.81 1.54 4.58
N PHE A 93 31.60 1.89 5.03
CA PHE A 93 31.28 2.01 6.44
C PHE A 93 31.52 0.69 7.18
N ALA A 94 31.06 -0.43 6.63
CA ALA A 94 31.18 -1.74 7.26
C ALA A 94 32.65 -2.12 7.50
N PHE A 95 33.52 -2.00 6.50
CA PHE A 95 34.93 -2.37 6.65
C PHE A 95 35.72 -1.40 7.54
N ILE A 96 35.45 -0.09 7.48
CA ILE A 96 36.08 0.90 8.39
C ILE A 96 35.76 0.59 9.85
N HIS A 97 34.52 0.18 10.13
CA HIS A 97 34.06 -0.14 11.48
C HIS A 97 34.19 -1.62 11.82
N ASN A 98 35.09 -2.32 11.12
CA ASN A 98 35.44 -3.72 11.34
C ASN A 98 34.22 -4.64 11.46
N LEU A 99 33.26 -4.46 10.56
CA LEU A 99 32.01 -5.22 10.46
C LEU A 99 31.16 -5.19 11.75
N GLY A 100 31.33 -4.16 12.59
CA GLY A 100 30.54 -3.99 13.81
C GLY A 100 30.95 -4.91 14.95
N GLU A 101 32.26 -5.14 15.11
CA GLU A 101 33.02 -6.11 15.95
C GLU A 101 32.67 -6.28 17.45
N ARG A 102 31.42 -6.11 17.87
CA ARG A 102 30.98 -6.39 19.25
C ARG A 102 30.66 -7.85 19.52
N ARG A 103 30.54 -8.72 18.51
CA ARG A 103 29.99 -10.07 18.68
C ARG A 103 30.91 -11.25 18.34
N VAL A 104 32.01 -11.06 17.61
CA VAL A 104 32.82 -12.20 17.15
C VAL A 104 34.07 -12.36 18.02
N TRP A 105 34.08 -13.41 18.84
CA TRP A 105 35.14 -13.65 19.82
C TRP A 105 36.51 -13.93 19.17
N SER A 106 36.52 -14.52 17.97
CA SER A 106 37.75 -14.90 17.25
C SER A 106 38.51 -13.73 16.62
N LEU A 107 37.92 -12.53 16.57
CA LEU A 107 38.56 -11.33 16.02
C LEU A 107 38.77 -10.22 17.05
N ARG A 108 38.57 -10.44 18.35
CA ARG A 108 38.85 -9.38 19.34
C ARG A 108 40.29 -8.88 19.20
N GLY A 109 40.46 -7.67 18.65
CA GLY A 109 41.76 -7.04 18.40
C GLY A 109 42.30 -7.16 16.98
N ALA A 110 41.58 -7.79 16.05
CA ALA A 110 41.92 -7.73 14.64
C ALA A 110 41.81 -6.29 14.15
N LYS A 111 42.79 -5.85 13.35
CA LYS A 111 42.73 -4.52 12.73
C LYS A 111 41.78 -4.58 11.55
N ALA A 112 40.95 -3.55 11.39
CA ALA A 112 40.13 -3.36 10.20
C ALA A 112 40.98 -3.49 8.93
N SER A 113 40.47 -4.22 7.93
CA SER A 113 41.14 -4.43 6.64
C SER A 113 40.13 -4.28 5.51
N ALA A 114 40.54 -3.69 4.39
CA ALA A 114 39.71 -3.61 3.19
C ALA A 114 39.65 -4.99 2.48
N PRO A 115 38.53 -5.31 1.81
CA PRO A 115 38.40 -6.53 1.03
C PRO A 115 39.39 -6.54 -0.15
N TRP A 116 39.88 -7.71 -0.51
CA TRP A 116 40.64 -7.88 -1.76
C TRP A 116 39.68 -7.94 -2.94
N LYS A 117 38.63 -8.77 -2.84
CA LYS A 117 37.57 -8.84 -3.85
C LYS A 117 36.20 -8.78 -3.21
N LEU A 118 35.26 -8.27 -3.99
CA LEU A 118 33.84 -8.28 -3.69
C LEU A 118 33.09 -9.11 -4.74
N THR A 119 32.08 -9.85 -4.31
CA THR A 119 31.16 -10.58 -5.17
C THR A 119 29.71 -10.28 -4.79
N SER A 120 28.82 -10.30 -5.78
CA SER A 120 27.37 -10.20 -5.60
C SER A 120 26.70 -11.16 -6.58
N GLU A 121 25.61 -11.81 -6.17
CA GLU A 121 24.83 -12.71 -7.01
C GLU A 121 24.01 -11.95 -8.07
N ASP A 122 23.63 -10.70 -7.80
CA ASP A 122 22.84 -9.91 -8.74
C ASP A 122 23.71 -9.31 -9.85
N ARG A 123 23.39 -9.72 -11.09
CA ARG A 123 24.12 -9.34 -12.30
C ARG A 123 24.06 -7.86 -12.69
N ALA A 124 23.08 -7.12 -12.19
CA ALA A 124 22.94 -5.70 -12.44
C ALA A 124 23.56 -4.86 -11.30
N LEU A 125 23.40 -5.32 -10.05
CA LEU A 125 23.90 -4.65 -8.86
C LEU A 125 25.42 -4.66 -8.79
N ALA A 126 26.06 -5.82 -9.04
CA ALA A 126 27.50 -5.97 -8.99
C ALA A 126 28.26 -4.88 -9.80
N PRO A 127 28.03 -4.74 -11.12
CA PRO A 127 28.71 -3.70 -11.90
C PRO A 127 28.27 -2.28 -11.53
N ALA A 128 27.05 -2.07 -11.04
CA ALA A 128 26.58 -0.75 -10.63
C ALA A 128 27.31 -0.26 -9.37
N VAL A 129 27.44 -1.11 -8.35
CA VAL A 129 28.21 -0.82 -7.13
C VAL A 129 29.68 -0.61 -7.48
N ALA A 130 30.25 -1.41 -8.37
CA ALA A 130 31.64 -1.25 -8.81
C ALA A 130 31.91 0.13 -9.45
N ARG A 131 31.01 0.58 -10.33
CA ARG A 131 31.07 1.93 -10.92
C ARG A 131 30.94 3.02 -9.86
N GLU A 132 30.05 2.82 -8.88
CA GLU A 132 29.84 3.81 -7.83
C GLU A 132 31.05 3.90 -6.88
N LEU A 133 31.66 2.77 -6.49
CA LEU A 133 32.92 2.75 -5.72
C LEU A 133 34.03 3.53 -6.45
N LYS A 134 34.18 3.30 -7.76
CA LYS A 134 35.12 4.06 -8.59
C LYS A 134 34.79 5.55 -8.61
N LYS A 135 33.52 5.90 -8.82
CA LYS A 135 33.03 7.28 -8.89
C LYS A 135 33.28 8.07 -7.60
N ILE A 136 33.11 7.44 -6.44
CA ILE A 136 33.33 8.10 -5.14
C ILE A 136 34.82 8.16 -4.73
N GLY A 137 35.73 7.57 -5.51
CA GLY A 137 37.18 7.69 -5.29
C GLY A 137 37.84 6.53 -4.53
N VAL A 138 37.23 5.34 -4.49
CA VAL A 138 37.92 4.13 -4.03
C VAL A 138 39.07 3.81 -4.99
N THR A 139 40.29 3.67 -4.48
CA THR A 139 41.50 3.57 -5.32
C THR A 139 41.84 2.14 -5.75
N ALA A 140 41.33 1.13 -5.05
CA ALA A 140 41.63 -0.28 -5.32
C ALA A 140 40.97 -0.76 -6.63
N PRO A 141 41.75 -1.08 -7.68
CA PRO A 141 41.20 -1.42 -8.99
C PRO A 141 40.39 -2.72 -8.98
N GLU A 142 40.75 -3.70 -8.14
CA GLU A 142 39.99 -4.96 -8.06
C GLU A 142 38.60 -4.77 -7.44
N LEU A 143 38.32 -3.63 -6.80
CA LEU A 143 36.98 -3.28 -6.33
C LEU A 143 36.16 -2.54 -7.39
N HIS A 144 36.76 -2.19 -8.53
CA HIS A 144 36.06 -1.63 -9.70
C HIS A 144 35.51 -2.72 -10.62
N GLU A 145 35.78 -3.99 -10.29
CA GLU A 145 35.31 -5.18 -11.00
C GLU A 145 34.70 -6.18 -10.01
N ILE A 146 33.46 -5.94 -9.60
CA ILE A 146 32.73 -6.85 -8.70
C ILE A 146 32.23 -8.04 -9.52
N LEU A 147 32.67 -9.24 -9.14
CA LEU A 147 32.35 -10.48 -9.85
C LEU A 147 31.01 -11.06 -9.40
N LEU A 148 30.45 -11.96 -10.24
CA LEU A 148 29.29 -12.73 -9.84
C LEU A 148 29.67 -13.79 -8.81
N THR A 149 28.87 -13.88 -7.76
CA THR A 149 29.02 -14.92 -6.74
C THR A 149 28.76 -16.30 -7.33
N PRO A 150 29.67 -17.28 -7.20
CA PRO A 150 29.39 -18.67 -7.57
C PRO A 150 28.19 -19.21 -6.78
N LYS A 151 27.36 -20.04 -7.40
CA LYS A 151 26.12 -20.56 -6.79
C LYS A 151 26.33 -21.15 -5.38
N GLY A 152 27.35 -21.99 -5.20
CA GLY A 152 27.63 -22.59 -3.88
C GLY A 152 27.97 -21.57 -2.80
N THR A 153 28.67 -20.49 -3.15
CA THR A 153 28.98 -19.40 -2.22
C THR A 153 27.75 -18.59 -1.84
N TYR A 154 26.82 -18.39 -2.78
CA TYR A 154 25.55 -17.73 -2.52
C TYR A 154 24.65 -18.57 -1.58
N ASP A 155 24.59 -19.89 -1.78
CA ASP A 155 23.84 -20.78 -0.90
C ASP A 155 24.44 -20.74 0.52
N GLU A 156 25.78 -20.81 0.67
CA GLU A 156 26.49 -20.62 1.95
C GLU A 156 26.14 -19.28 2.61
N ALA A 157 26.12 -18.19 1.83
CA ALA A 157 25.76 -16.86 2.31
C ALA A 157 24.31 -16.78 2.80
N HIS A 158 23.38 -17.43 2.10
CA HIS A 158 21.98 -17.50 2.48
C HIS A 158 21.79 -18.26 3.80
N PHE A 159 22.43 -19.42 3.97
CA PHE A 159 22.38 -20.18 5.22
C PHE A 159 22.93 -19.39 6.41
N ALA A 160 24.08 -18.72 6.23
CA ALA A 160 24.65 -17.88 7.28
C ALA A 160 23.71 -16.71 7.66
N PHE A 161 23.01 -16.12 6.68
CA PHE A 161 22.01 -15.10 6.94
C PHE A 161 20.78 -15.68 7.65
N GLU A 162 20.32 -16.87 7.28
CA GLU A 162 19.18 -17.55 7.90
C GLU A 162 19.40 -17.75 9.40
N ASP A 163 20.57 -18.24 9.81
CA ASP A 163 20.92 -18.42 11.22
C ASP A 163 20.86 -17.09 11.99
N MET A 164 21.47 -16.04 11.44
CA MET A 164 21.43 -14.71 12.03
C MET A 164 20.00 -14.15 12.07
N PHE A 165 19.20 -14.33 11.01
CA PHE A 165 17.84 -13.83 10.93
C PHE A 165 16.91 -14.57 11.92
N ASN A 166 17.15 -15.86 12.13
CA ASN A 166 16.50 -16.66 13.16
C ASN A 166 16.77 -16.09 14.57
N ASP A 167 17.99 -15.63 14.85
CA ASP A 167 18.29 -14.94 16.11
C ASP A 167 17.60 -13.58 16.23
N VAL A 168 17.47 -12.82 15.14
CA VAL A 168 16.68 -11.59 15.11
C VAL A 168 15.22 -11.90 15.45
N LYS A 169 14.61 -12.91 14.81
CA LYS A 169 13.23 -13.34 15.12
C LYS A 169 13.07 -13.70 16.60
N ARG A 170 14.03 -14.44 17.17
CA ARG A 170 14.00 -14.82 18.60
C ARG A 170 14.10 -13.62 19.52
N THR A 171 14.95 -12.66 19.19
CA THR A 171 15.17 -11.42 19.96
C THR A 171 13.94 -10.51 19.92
N CYS A 172 13.21 -10.51 18.79
CA CYS A 172 11.91 -9.83 18.66
C CYS A 172 10.76 -10.56 19.39
N GLY A 173 11.03 -11.66 20.10
CA GLY A 173 10.04 -12.39 20.89
C GLY A 173 9.17 -13.37 20.09
N LEU A 174 9.50 -13.65 18.83
CA LEU A 174 8.75 -14.61 18.02
C LEU A 174 9.03 -16.04 18.48
N ARG A 175 7.98 -16.86 18.57
CA ARG A 175 8.01 -18.26 19.02
C ARG A 175 6.95 -19.08 18.28
N GLY A 176 7.16 -20.40 18.19
CA GLY A 176 6.19 -21.34 17.60
C GLY A 176 5.75 -20.95 16.19
N ALA A 177 4.44 -21.03 15.91
CA ALA A 177 3.88 -20.74 14.59
C ALA A 177 4.20 -19.33 14.06
N ASP A 178 4.29 -18.32 14.94
CA ASP A 178 4.67 -16.95 14.54
C ASP A 178 6.14 -16.86 14.12
N TYR A 179 7.00 -17.70 14.67
CA TYR A 179 8.42 -17.79 14.28
C TYR A 179 8.59 -18.54 12.95
N ASP A 180 7.83 -19.62 12.77
CA ASP A 180 7.91 -20.49 11.59
C ASP A 180 7.31 -19.84 10.34
N CYS A 181 6.25 -19.03 10.49
CA CYS A 181 5.60 -18.38 9.36
C CYS A 181 6.41 -17.22 8.76
N ILE A 182 7.42 -16.69 9.46
CA ILE A 182 8.29 -15.64 8.94
C ILE A 182 9.52 -16.26 8.27
N LEU A 183 9.44 -16.31 6.95
CA LEU A 183 10.50 -16.81 6.07
C LEU A 183 11.72 -15.89 6.06
N THR A 184 12.89 -16.50 5.93
CA THR A 184 14.16 -15.80 5.70
C THR A 184 14.12 -15.04 4.37
N PRO A 185 14.34 -13.72 4.36
CA PRO A 185 14.41 -12.96 3.12
C PRO A 185 15.55 -13.43 2.21
N TRP A 186 15.19 -13.69 0.96
CA TRP A 186 16.14 -13.86 -0.14
C TRP A 186 16.69 -12.51 -0.58
N SER A 187 17.81 -12.53 -1.32
CA SER A 187 18.37 -11.33 -1.88
C SER A 187 17.45 -10.69 -2.92
N VAL A 188 17.53 -9.37 -3.02
CA VAL A 188 16.73 -8.56 -3.94
C VAL A 188 17.38 -8.59 -5.31
N SER A 189 16.76 -9.28 -6.26
CA SER A 189 17.12 -9.22 -7.67
C SER A 189 16.65 -7.91 -8.31
N PHE A 190 17.60 -7.08 -8.74
CA PHE A 190 17.39 -5.84 -9.49
C PHE A 190 17.46 -6.08 -11.01
N HIS A 191 18.14 -7.13 -11.46
CA HIS A 191 18.33 -7.37 -12.88
C HIS A 191 17.04 -7.68 -13.66
N ASP A 192 16.05 -8.27 -13.00
CA ASP A 192 14.73 -8.50 -13.59
C ASP A 192 13.72 -7.46 -13.12
N LEU A 193 14.11 -6.52 -12.26
CA LEU A 193 13.20 -5.54 -11.70
C LEU A 193 12.81 -4.52 -12.77
N ARG A 194 11.56 -4.63 -13.21
CA ARG A 194 10.94 -3.65 -14.10
C ARG A 194 9.97 -2.83 -13.26
N PRO A 195 10.28 -1.55 -12.99
CA PRO A 195 9.28 -0.66 -12.43
C PRO A 195 8.05 -0.69 -13.33
N PRO A 196 6.82 -0.69 -12.77
CA PRO A 196 5.61 -0.67 -13.58
C PRO A 196 5.66 0.56 -14.49
N ALA A 197 5.71 0.32 -15.81
CA ALA A 197 5.68 1.39 -16.79
C ALA A 197 4.30 2.07 -16.71
N ARG A 198 4.24 3.23 -16.06
CA ARG A 198 3.04 4.07 -16.10
C ARG A 198 3.10 4.94 -17.34
N ARG A 199 2.08 4.82 -18.19
CA ARG A 199 1.89 5.78 -19.27
C ARG A 199 1.39 7.08 -18.64
N PRO A 200 2.13 8.20 -18.77
CA PRO A 200 1.59 9.49 -18.36
C PRO A 200 0.32 9.77 -19.15
N PHE A 201 -0.69 10.32 -18.49
CA PHE A 201 -1.82 10.91 -19.21
C PHE A 201 -1.29 12.11 -20.02
N SER A 202 -1.78 12.30 -21.25
CA SER A 202 -1.42 13.49 -22.02
C SER A 202 -1.96 14.73 -21.32
N LEU A 203 -1.05 15.62 -20.90
CA LEU A 203 -1.35 16.88 -20.21
C LEU A 203 -1.84 17.98 -21.16
N GLU A 204 -1.69 17.78 -22.48
CA GLU A 204 -1.89 18.83 -23.49
C GLU A 204 -3.37 19.15 -23.74
N THR A 205 -4.28 18.28 -23.28
CA THR A 205 -5.72 18.46 -23.48
C THR A 205 -6.41 18.85 -22.17
N ALA A 206 -7.46 19.69 -22.26
CA ALA A 206 -8.31 20.00 -21.11
C ALA A 206 -8.92 18.74 -20.48
N ASP A 207 -9.26 17.75 -21.32
CA ASP A 207 -9.70 16.41 -20.92
C ASP A 207 -8.62 15.68 -20.09
N GLY A 208 -7.35 15.79 -20.48
CA GLY A 208 -6.22 15.26 -19.71
C GLY A 208 -6.12 15.82 -18.29
N ARG A 209 -6.27 17.14 -18.12
CA ARG A 209 -6.26 17.76 -16.79
C ARG A 209 -7.44 17.34 -15.93
N LEU A 210 -8.64 17.25 -16.52
CA LEU A 210 -9.82 16.75 -15.82
C LEU A 210 -9.62 15.30 -15.35
N LYS A 211 -9.08 14.43 -16.23
CA LYS A 211 -8.76 13.04 -15.89
C LYS A 211 -7.76 12.93 -14.74
N LEU A 212 -6.72 13.76 -14.71
CA LEU A 212 -5.74 13.77 -13.61
C LEU A 212 -6.36 14.23 -12.28
N ARG A 213 -7.25 15.22 -12.31
CA ARG A 213 -7.99 15.65 -11.11
C ARG A 213 -8.92 14.56 -10.58
N LEU A 214 -9.65 13.90 -11.48
CA LEU A 214 -10.51 12.76 -11.12
C LEU A 214 -9.70 11.58 -10.57
N GLU A 215 -8.52 11.29 -11.14
CA GLU A 215 -7.60 10.27 -10.63
C GLU A 215 -7.05 10.65 -9.25
N TYR A 216 -6.69 11.92 -9.02
CA TYR A 216 -6.28 12.42 -7.70
C TYR A 216 -7.37 12.19 -6.66
N ILE A 217 -8.62 12.64 -6.94
CA ILE A 217 -9.77 12.45 -6.06
C ILE A 217 -9.98 10.96 -5.80
N THR A 218 -9.99 10.15 -6.86
CA THR A 218 -10.19 8.70 -6.76
C THR A 218 -9.13 8.07 -5.87
N ARG A 219 -7.85 8.45 -6.00
CA ARG A 219 -6.80 7.95 -5.12
C ARG A 219 -7.06 8.32 -3.67
N VAL A 220 -7.27 9.59 -3.36
CA VAL A 220 -7.51 10.06 -1.98
C VAL A 220 -8.70 9.31 -1.38
N GLU A 221 -9.80 9.22 -2.12
CA GLU A 221 -11.04 8.60 -1.67
C GLU A 221 -10.98 7.07 -1.55
N ARG A 222 -10.14 6.40 -2.34
CA ARG A 222 -9.85 4.96 -2.20
C ARG A 222 -8.96 4.65 -1.01
N ALA A 223 -8.10 5.58 -0.60
CA ALA A 223 -7.23 5.45 0.56
C ALA A 223 -7.89 5.93 1.86
N ARG A 224 -9.00 6.67 1.79
CA ARG A 224 -9.75 7.18 2.94
C ARG A 224 -10.56 6.07 3.65
N PRO A 225 -10.42 5.90 4.98
CA PRO A 225 -11.35 5.11 5.78
C PRO A 225 -12.80 5.61 5.64
N ARG A 226 -13.78 4.71 5.62
CA ARG A 226 -15.19 5.07 5.36
C ARG A 226 -16.12 4.69 6.49
N THR A 227 -17.24 5.38 6.60
CA THR A 227 -18.34 4.98 7.47
C THR A 227 -19.12 3.81 6.86
N ARG A 228 -19.86 3.06 7.69
CA ARG A 228 -20.67 1.91 7.24
C ARG A 228 -21.81 2.28 6.29
N THR A 229 -22.21 3.55 6.24
CA THR A 229 -23.28 4.03 5.35
C THR A 229 -22.77 4.35 3.96
N ASN A 230 -21.45 4.50 3.79
CA ASN A 230 -20.81 4.94 2.57
C ASN A 230 -19.81 3.88 2.08
N LEU A 231 -20.26 2.63 1.91
CA LEU A 231 -19.39 1.52 1.48
C LEU A 231 -19.19 1.46 -0.03
N ASP A 232 -20.12 2.01 -0.81
CA ASP A 232 -20.06 2.04 -2.26
C ASP A 232 -19.33 3.29 -2.74
N LEU A 233 -18.03 3.14 -2.99
CA LEU A 233 -17.18 4.20 -3.51
C LEU A 233 -17.68 4.73 -4.87
N HIS A 234 -18.16 3.86 -5.75
CA HIS A 234 -18.60 4.29 -7.08
C HIS A 234 -19.86 5.14 -6.99
N ALA A 235 -20.84 4.70 -6.19
CA ALA A 235 -22.02 5.51 -5.91
C ALA A 235 -21.62 6.84 -5.26
N PHE A 236 -20.74 6.82 -4.25
CA PHE A 236 -20.26 8.05 -3.60
C PHE A 236 -19.61 9.02 -4.58
N LEU A 237 -18.66 8.55 -5.40
CA LEU A 237 -18.00 9.38 -6.38
C LEU A 237 -19.00 9.90 -7.42
N ALA A 238 -19.92 9.07 -7.92
CA ALA A 238 -20.94 9.51 -8.87
C ALA A 238 -21.82 10.65 -8.32
N HIS A 239 -22.16 10.62 -7.02
CA HIS A 239 -23.01 11.64 -6.40
C HIS A 239 -22.23 12.91 -5.99
N ASN A 240 -20.92 12.79 -5.72
CA ASN A 240 -20.12 13.88 -5.12
C ASN A 240 -18.99 14.40 -6.02
N ALA A 241 -18.77 13.81 -7.20
CA ALA A 241 -17.63 14.11 -8.05
C ALA A 241 -17.49 15.60 -8.37
N GLN A 242 -18.59 16.27 -8.71
CA GLN A 242 -18.55 17.70 -9.06
C GLN A 242 -18.12 18.56 -7.87
N GLY A 243 -18.73 18.37 -6.70
CA GLY A 243 -18.36 19.13 -5.51
C GLY A 243 -16.92 18.88 -5.04
N LEU A 244 -16.45 17.62 -5.15
CA LEU A 244 -15.05 17.28 -4.87
C LEU A 244 -14.09 17.92 -5.88
N LEU A 245 -14.49 17.97 -7.16
CA LEU A 245 -13.71 18.61 -8.22
C LEU A 245 -13.62 20.12 -8.02
N ASP A 246 -14.73 20.78 -7.69
CA ASP A 246 -14.77 22.22 -7.43
C ASP A 246 -13.89 22.58 -6.23
N ALA A 247 -13.99 21.82 -5.13
CA ALA A 247 -13.14 22.00 -3.96
C ALA A 247 -11.65 21.79 -4.29
N LEU A 248 -11.32 20.78 -5.10
CA LEU A 248 -9.95 20.53 -5.53
C LEU A 248 -9.40 21.67 -6.39
N ILE A 249 -10.21 22.22 -7.29
CA ILE A 249 -9.81 23.35 -8.13
C ILE A 249 -9.47 24.57 -7.28
N VAL A 250 -10.31 24.90 -6.29
CA VAL A 250 -10.03 25.98 -5.34
C VAL A 250 -8.73 25.71 -4.58
N GLN A 251 -8.61 24.51 -3.97
CA GLN A 251 -7.42 24.11 -3.24
C GLN A 251 -6.14 24.21 -4.09
N HIS A 252 -6.16 23.77 -5.35
CA HIS A 252 -4.98 23.79 -6.22
C HIS A 252 -4.66 25.18 -6.75
N THR A 253 -5.66 26.06 -6.85
CA THR A 253 -5.47 27.47 -7.20
C THR A 253 -4.79 28.19 -6.04
N ASP A 254 -5.26 27.96 -4.81
CA ASP A 254 -4.71 28.59 -3.60
C ASP A 254 -3.37 27.98 -3.17
N ARG A 255 -3.17 26.69 -3.45
CA ARG A 255 -1.96 25.92 -3.12
C ARG A 255 -1.41 25.20 -4.37
N PRO A 256 -0.68 25.91 -5.25
CA PRO A 256 0.04 25.30 -6.36
C PRO A 256 1.05 24.25 -5.90
N ALA A 257 1.47 23.35 -6.79
CA ALA A 257 2.34 22.22 -6.44
C ALA A 257 3.66 22.62 -5.78
N HIS A 258 4.28 23.73 -6.20
CA HIS A 258 5.51 24.23 -5.58
C HIS A 258 5.28 24.74 -4.14
N VAL A 259 4.12 25.35 -3.87
CA VAL A 259 3.75 25.77 -2.51
C VAL A 259 3.49 24.55 -1.63
N ALA A 260 2.73 23.57 -2.14
CA ALA A 260 2.49 22.30 -1.44
C ALA A 260 3.81 21.59 -1.10
N LYS A 261 4.77 21.58 -2.03
CA LYS A 261 6.13 21.05 -1.80
C LYS A 261 6.84 21.77 -0.65
N VAL A 262 6.93 23.10 -0.68
CA VAL A 262 7.63 23.89 0.36
C VAL A 262 7.02 23.64 1.75
N VAL A 263 5.68 23.62 1.84
CA VAL A 263 4.97 23.36 3.09
C VAL A 263 5.17 21.91 3.57
N ALA A 264 5.18 20.94 2.64
CA ALA A 264 5.51 19.56 2.94
C ALA A 264 6.96 19.40 3.44
N GLU A 265 7.91 20.13 2.84
CA GLU A 265 9.31 20.15 3.24
C GLU A 265 9.48 20.71 4.65
N ALA A 266 8.67 21.71 5.02
CA ALA A 266 8.58 22.26 6.38
C ALA A 266 7.99 21.29 7.42
N GLY A 267 7.47 20.13 7.00
CA GLY A 267 7.03 19.06 7.91
C GLY A 267 5.52 18.90 8.04
N GLU A 268 4.69 19.69 7.35
CA GLU A 268 3.24 19.56 7.44
C GLU A 268 2.76 18.27 6.76
N ALA A 269 2.15 17.38 7.54
CA ALA A 269 1.75 16.05 7.07
C ALA A 269 0.67 16.07 5.99
N GLU A 270 -0.28 17.01 6.07
CA GLU A 270 -1.34 17.14 5.06
C GLU A 270 -0.79 17.63 3.72
N ALA A 271 0.11 18.62 3.73
CA ALA A 271 0.82 19.05 2.54
C ALA A 271 1.71 17.93 1.96
N ALA A 272 2.35 17.12 2.80
CA ALA A 272 3.10 15.95 2.36
C ALA A 272 2.19 14.89 1.71
N LEU A 273 1.00 14.64 2.25
CA LEU A 273 0.01 13.75 1.64
C LEU A 273 -0.47 14.29 0.29
N ASP A 274 -0.83 15.59 0.21
CA ASP A 274 -1.26 16.26 -1.02
C ASP A 274 -0.17 16.16 -2.10
N TYR A 275 1.03 16.66 -1.80
CA TYR A 275 2.13 16.69 -2.76
C TYR A 275 2.56 15.27 -3.19
N GLY A 276 2.62 14.32 -2.25
CA GLY A 276 2.88 12.92 -2.57
C GLY A 276 1.82 12.32 -3.51
N THR A 277 0.55 12.66 -3.33
CA THR A 277 -0.53 12.21 -4.22
C THR A 277 -0.45 12.88 -5.60
N ARG A 278 -0.10 14.17 -5.67
CA ARG A 278 0.15 14.87 -6.95
C ARG A 278 1.27 14.20 -7.75
N LEU A 279 2.37 13.82 -7.10
CA LEU A 279 3.49 13.10 -7.72
C LEU A 279 3.10 11.69 -8.21
N LEU A 280 2.21 10.98 -7.49
CA LEU A 280 1.71 9.67 -7.95
C LEU A 280 0.89 9.75 -9.23
N VAL A 281 0.19 10.86 -9.42
CA VAL A 281 -0.76 11.07 -10.53
C VAL A 281 -0.13 11.85 -11.68
N GLY A 282 0.84 12.73 -11.40
CA GLY A 282 1.34 13.72 -12.33
C GLY A 282 0.44 14.97 -12.43
N LEU A 283 -0.25 15.33 -11.35
CA LEU A 283 -1.13 16.50 -11.30
C LEU A 283 -0.35 17.75 -10.91
N ASP A 284 -0.22 18.69 -11.84
CA ASP A 284 0.55 19.94 -11.69
C ASP A 284 2.05 19.73 -11.36
N THR A 285 2.57 18.51 -11.55
CA THR A 285 3.97 18.10 -11.37
C THR A 285 4.27 16.91 -12.28
N ALA A 286 5.56 16.65 -12.56
CA ALA A 286 5.96 15.41 -13.20
C ALA A 286 5.62 14.20 -12.32
N LEU A 287 5.19 13.10 -12.95
CA LEU A 287 4.96 11.84 -12.25
C LEU A 287 6.29 11.31 -11.73
N ASP A 288 6.39 11.10 -10.42
CA ASP A 288 7.58 10.57 -9.75
C ASP A 288 7.16 9.70 -8.56
N ILE A 289 7.15 8.39 -8.77
CA ILE A 289 6.71 7.40 -7.78
C ILE A 289 7.69 7.31 -6.60
N ARG A 290 8.99 7.54 -6.85
CA ARG A 290 10.02 7.50 -5.81
C ARG A 290 9.83 8.67 -4.86
N LEU A 291 9.74 9.88 -5.40
CA LEU A 291 9.52 11.08 -4.59
C LEU A 291 8.13 11.07 -3.93
N ALA A 292 7.10 10.54 -4.62
CA ALA A 292 5.79 10.36 -4.03
C ALA A 292 5.83 9.48 -2.76
N ARG A 293 6.49 8.31 -2.83
CA ARG A 293 6.65 7.42 -1.65
C ARG A 293 7.38 8.12 -0.52
N HIS A 294 8.36 8.97 -0.81
CA HIS A 294 9.03 9.77 0.20
C HIS A 294 8.07 10.70 0.95
N TYR A 295 7.26 11.50 0.24
CA TYR A 295 6.29 12.39 0.87
C TYR A 295 5.15 11.64 1.58
N LEU A 296 4.68 10.52 1.02
CA LEU A 296 3.68 9.68 1.67
C LEU A 296 4.22 9.02 2.95
N ALA A 297 5.49 8.58 2.96
CA ALA A 297 6.12 8.06 4.16
C ALA A 297 6.24 9.15 5.25
N ARG A 298 6.59 10.40 4.87
CA ARG A 298 6.58 11.54 5.79
C ARG A 298 5.19 11.78 6.38
N ALA A 299 4.14 11.80 5.56
CA ALA A 299 2.77 11.97 6.04
C ALA A 299 2.31 10.82 6.96
N ALA A 300 2.71 9.57 6.66
CA ALA A 300 2.35 8.39 7.45
C ALA A 300 3.04 8.35 8.82
N MET A 301 4.28 8.86 8.89
CA MET A 301 5.14 8.78 10.07
C MET A 301 5.26 10.08 10.86
N ALA A 302 4.68 11.18 10.38
CA ALA A 302 4.67 12.45 11.08
C ALA A 302 4.01 12.29 12.47
N PRO A 303 4.71 12.64 13.56
CA PRO A 303 4.28 12.35 14.92
C PRO A 303 3.03 13.15 15.35
N ASP A 304 2.86 14.33 14.78
CA ASP A 304 1.80 15.30 15.00
C ASP A 304 0.64 15.18 14.00
N ALA A 305 0.78 14.32 12.98
CA ALA A 305 -0.24 14.14 11.97
C ALA A 305 -1.52 13.51 12.55
N PRO A 306 -2.71 14.03 12.20
CA PRO A 306 -3.97 13.38 12.54
C PRO A 306 -4.00 11.92 12.05
N ASP A 307 -4.54 11.02 12.86
CA ASP A 307 -4.58 9.58 12.53
C ASP A 307 -5.26 9.32 11.16
N ILE A 308 -6.21 10.16 10.75
CA ILE A 308 -6.87 10.08 9.44
C ILE A 308 -5.91 10.36 8.28
N ILE A 309 -5.03 11.36 8.40
CA ILE A 309 -4.02 11.69 7.39
C ILE A 309 -3.03 10.53 7.27
N ARG A 310 -2.58 10.00 8.41
CA ARG A 310 -1.68 8.85 8.47
C ARG A 310 -2.33 7.60 7.85
N ALA A 311 -3.61 7.35 8.15
CA ALA A 311 -4.36 6.22 7.59
C ALA A 311 -4.49 6.33 6.06
N ILE A 312 -4.79 7.54 5.54
CA ILE A 312 -4.84 7.79 4.09
C ILE A 312 -3.46 7.57 3.47
N ALA A 313 -2.38 8.11 4.07
CA ALA A 313 -1.02 7.94 3.57
C ALA A 313 -0.60 6.46 3.50
N HIS A 314 -0.86 5.68 4.54
CA HIS A 314 -0.65 4.23 4.51
C HIS A 314 -1.52 3.55 3.43
N GLY A 315 -2.79 3.94 3.28
CA GLY A 315 -3.67 3.44 2.22
C GLY A 315 -3.16 3.75 0.81
N GLN A 316 -2.56 4.93 0.59
CA GLN A 316 -1.91 5.28 -0.68
C GLN A 316 -0.70 4.37 -0.93
N MET A 317 0.16 4.20 0.08
CA MET A 317 1.36 3.38 -0.02
C MET A 317 1.05 1.94 -0.42
N VAL A 318 -0.05 1.34 0.08
CA VAL A 318 -0.52 0.03 -0.39
C VAL A 318 -0.66 0.01 -1.91
N SER A 319 -1.35 0.99 -2.49
CA SER A 319 -1.53 1.06 -3.95
C SER A 319 -0.22 1.24 -4.72
N THR A 320 0.79 1.90 -4.13
CA THR A 320 2.10 2.06 -4.78
C THR A 320 2.84 0.73 -4.90
N TYR A 321 2.60 -0.21 -3.98
CA TYR A 321 3.26 -1.51 -3.97
C TYR A 321 2.49 -2.59 -4.72
N THR A 322 1.19 -2.40 -4.99
CA THR A 322 0.35 -3.43 -5.62
C THR A 322 0.11 -3.21 -7.11
N VAL A 323 0.50 -2.05 -7.65
CA VAL A 323 0.41 -1.79 -9.09
C VAL A 323 1.62 -2.47 -9.77
N THR A 324 1.47 -3.74 -10.14
CA THR A 324 2.46 -4.42 -10.99
C THR A 324 1.88 -4.62 -12.40
N GLY A 325 2.68 -4.30 -13.42
CA GLY A 325 2.25 -4.41 -14.81
C GLY A 325 2.27 -5.84 -15.36
N ASP A 326 2.91 -6.78 -14.64
CA ASP A 326 3.19 -8.14 -15.06
C ASP A 326 2.36 -9.20 -14.30
N GLY A 327 1.49 -8.79 -13.38
CA GLY A 327 0.71 -9.70 -12.54
C GLY A 327 1.54 -10.50 -11.53
N ASN A 328 2.87 -10.31 -11.46
CA ASN A 328 3.74 -11.03 -10.55
C ASN A 328 4.17 -10.12 -9.38
N LEU A 329 3.42 -10.21 -8.28
CA LEU A 329 3.72 -9.43 -7.09
C LEU A 329 4.91 -10.05 -6.33
N ARG A 330 6.08 -9.42 -6.46
CA ARG A 330 7.29 -9.86 -5.75
C ARG A 330 7.13 -9.77 -4.24
N ALA A 331 7.78 -10.68 -3.52
CA ALA A 331 7.69 -10.79 -2.06
C ALA A 331 7.92 -9.46 -1.32
N ARG A 332 8.94 -8.67 -1.68
CA ARG A 332 9.22 -7.37 -1.03
C ARG A 332 8.07 -6.36 -1.15
N TYR A 333 7.40 -6.33 -2.31
CA TYR A 333 6.25 -5.46 -2.55
C TYR A 333 5.05 -5.94 -1.74
N SER A 334 4.80 -7.25 -1.70
CA SER A 334 3.74 -7.85 -0.86
C SER A 334 3.95 -7.57 0.62
N LEU A 335 5.18 -7.68 1.12
CA LEU A 335 5.52 -7.44 2.53
C LEU A 335 5.39 -5.95 2.89
N ALA A 336 5.84 -5.05 2.02
CA ALA A 336 5.62 -3.61 2.18
C ALA A 336 4.12 -3.25 2.20
N ALA A 337 3.36 -3.73 1.21
CA ALA A 337 1.91 -3.55 1.15
C ALA A 337 1.21 -4.12 2.38
N SER A 338 1.69 -5.25 2.92
CA SER A 338 1.15 -5.87 4.14
C SER A 338 1.35 -4.98 5.36
N PHE A 339 2.56 -4.43 5.55
CA PHE A 339 2.85 -3.49 6.63
C PHE A 339 1.93 -2.26 6.56
N HIS A 340 1.86 -1.60 5.40
CA HIS A 340 1.03 -0.40 5.24
C HIS A 340 -0.47 -0.71 5.39
N SER A 341 -0.92 -1.87 4.93
CA SER A 341 -2.30 -2.32 5.10
C SER A 341 -2.68 -2.49 6.57
N ASN A 342 -1.80 -3.14 7.36
CA ASN A 342 -2.03 -3.35 8.77
C ASN A 342 -1.99 -2.03 9.55
N ALA A 343 -1.04 -1.15 9.24
CA ALA A 343 -0.95 0.19 9.84
C ALA A 343 -2.21 1.04 9.55
N ALA A 344 -2.69 1.05 8.29
CA ALA A 344 -3.93 1.72 7.93
C ALA A 344 -5.14 1.19 8.71
N ALA A 345 -5.22 -0.14 8.91
CA ALA A 345 -6.30 -0.77 9.68
C ALA A 345 -6.26 -0.41 11.17
N VAL A 346 -5.07 -0.41 11.78
CA VAL A 346 -4.88 0.00 13.17
C VAL A 346 -5.30 1.46 13.38
N LEU A 347 -4.85 2.37 12.50
CA LEU A 347 -5.21 3.79 12.56
C LEU A 347 -6.71 4.00 12.34
N THR A 348 -7.31 3.32 11.37
CA THR A 348 -8.76 3.38 11.11
C THR A 348 -9.57 3.06 12.37
N ARG A 349 -9.19 1.97 13.07
CA ARG A 349 -9.85 1.55 14.31
C ARG A 349 -9.67 2.56 15.45
N LYS A 350 -8.51 3.24 15.49
CA LYS A 350 -8.21 4.28 16.49
C LYS A 350 -9.06 5.54 16.28
N ILE A 351 -9.31 5.92 15.04
CA ILE A 351 -10.16 7.08 14.69
C ILE A 351 -11.61 6.82 15.13
N ASP A 352 -12.21 5.73 14.66
CA ASP A 352 -13.54 5.29 15.07
C ASP A 352 -13.70 3.78 14.78
N PRO A 353 -13.99 2.93 15.78
CA PRO A 353 -14.20 1.50 15.60
C PRO A 353 -15.32 1.12 14.62
N LYS A 354 -16.21 2.06 14.28
CA LYS A 354 -17.27 1.87 13.28
C LYS A 354 -16.78 2.10 11.85
N LEU A 355 -15.66 2.79 11.66
CA LEU A 355 -15.07 2.97 10.34
C LEU A 355 -14.63 1.63 9.76
N VAL A 356 -14.73 1.52 8.46
CA VAL A 356 -14.19 0.42 7.68
C VAL A 356 -12.89 0.85 7.03
N ILE A 357 -11.97 -0.11 6.88
CA ILE A 357 -10.74 0.08 6.13
C ILE A 357 -10.99 0.52 4.69
N CYS A 358 -10.04 1.27 4.16
CA CYS A 358 -10.11 1.86 2.84
C CYS A 358 -10.06 0.82 1.70
N GLU A 359 -10.47 1.22 0.51
CA GLU A 359 -10.60 0.32 -0.65
C GLU A 359 -9.26 -0.27 -1.09
N ASN A 360 -8.18 0.53 -1.06
CA ASN A 360 -6.85 0.04 -1.43
C ASN A 360 -6.41 -1.17 -0.59
N VAL A 361 -6.71 -1.15 0.72
CA VAL A 361 -6.42 -2.29 1.61
C VAL A 361 -7.31 -3.48 1.27
N VAL A 362 -8.60 -3.25 1.01
CA VAL A 362 -9.54 -4.32 0.66
C VAL A 362 -9.17 -5.01 -0.65
N ASP A 363 -8.78 -4.25 -1.67
CA ASP A 363 -8.35 -4.80 -2.95
C ASP A 363 -7.03 -5.56 -2.83
N PHE A 364 -6.07 -5.07 -2.03
CA PHE A 364 -4.87 -5.83 -1.70
C PHE A 364 -5.21 -7.16 -1.02
N LEU A 365 -6.12 -7.14 -0.03
CA LEU A 365 -6.56 -8.34 0.67
C LEU A 365 -7.29 -9.35 -0.23
N LYS A 366 -7.97 -8.90 -1.29
CA LYS A 366 -8.57 -9.79 -2.31
C LYS A 366 -7.48 -10.42 -3.16
N MET A 367 -6.57 -9.60 -3.68
CA MET A 367 -5.46 -10.06 -4.51
C MET A 367 -4.63 -11.14 -3.81
N ILE A 368 -4.28 -10.95 -2.53
CA ILE A 368 -3.51 -11.96 -1.79
C ILE A 368 -4.32 -13.20 -1.40
N SER A 369 -5.66 -13.12 -1.30
CA SER A 369 -6.46 -14.30 -0.96
C SER A 369 -6.50 -15.32 -2.10
N ASP A 370 -6.20 -14.87 -3.32
CA ASP A 370 -6.10 -15.72 -4.49
C ASP A 370 -4.69 -16.32 -4.65
N LEU A 371 -3.69 -15.80 -3.92
CA LEU A 371 -2.34 -16.36 -3.89
C LEU A 371 -2.29 -17.69 -3.12
N ARG A 372 -1.42 -18.59 -3.57
CA ARG A 372 -1.12 -19.87 -2.91
C ARG A 372 0.37 -19.94 -2.57
N GLY A 373 0.73 -20.67 -1.51
CA GLY A 373 2.12 -20.96 -1.15
C GLY A 373 2.57 -20.40 0.21
N PRO A 374 3.83 -20.64 0.60
CA PRO A 374 4.33 -20.36 1.95
C PRO A 374 4.36 -18.86 2.29
N HIS A 375 4.47 -17.97 1.30
CA HIS A 375 4.38 -16.53 1.52
C HIS A 375 3.01 -16.07 2.03
N VAL A 376 1.95 -16.85 1.83
CA VAL A 376 0.61 -16.52 2.31
C VAL A 376 0.55 -16.52 3.84
N GLU A 377 1.21 -17.48 4.49
CA GLU A 377 1.26 -17.56 5.95
C GLU A 377 2.00 -16.37 6.55
N GLN A 378 3.15 -16.03 5.97
CA GLN A 378 3.91 -14.83 6.33
C GLN A 378 3.05 -13.55 6.18
N MET A 379 2.33 -13.41 5.07
CA MET A 379 1.43 -12.26 4.86
C MET A 379 0.28 -12.25 5.86
N ASN A 380 -0.27 -13.41 6.21
CA ASN A 380 -1.36 -13.52 7.20
C ASN A 380 -0.93 -13.02 8.57
N PHE A 381 0.30 -13.33 8.98
CA PHE A 381 0.89 -12.80 10.21
C PHE A 381 0.93 -11.26 10.20
N PHE A 382 1.41 -10.66 9.10
CA PHE A 382 1.50 -9.20 8.98
C PHE A 382 0.16 -8.49 8.77
N LEU A 383 -0.90 -9.19 8.37
CA LEU A 383 -2.20 -8.61 7.99
C LEU A 383 -3.31 -8.84 9.01
N LYS A 384 -2.99 -9.24 10.24
CA LYS A 384 -3.98 -9.60 11.26
C LYS A 384 -5.06 -8.53 11.49
N ASP A 385 -4.68 -7.26 11.61
CA ASP A 385 -5.63 -6.17 11.85
C ASP A 385 -6.40 -5.81 10.58
N ALA A 386 -5.73 -5.85 9.42
CA ALA A 386 -6.36 -5.60 8.12
C ALA A 386 -7.45 -6.65 7.80
N ARG A 387 -7.19 -7.94 8.06
CA ARG A 387 -8.16 -9.03 7.91
C ARG A 387 -9.35 -8.84 8.86
N LYS A 388 -9.09 -8.59 10.14
CA LYS A 388 -10.17 -8.30 11.11
C LYS A 388 -11.03 -7.12 10.66
N ALA A 389 -10.43 -6.06 10.14
CA ALA A 389 -11.16 -4.90 9.65
C ALA A 389 -11.94 -5.20 8.36
N ARG A 390 -11.41 -6.05 7.47
CA ARG A 390 -12.14 -6.57 6.29
C ARG A 390 -13.38 -7.35 6.71
N ASP A 391 -13.29 -8.19 7.74
CA ASP A 391 -14.44 -8.98 8.22
C ASP A 391 -15.54 -8.08 8.81
N VAL A 392 -15.14 -7.04 9.57
CA VAL A 392 -16.08 -6.00 10.04
C VAL A 392 -16.75 -5.28 8.86
N ARG A 393 -15.99 -4.97 7.79
CA ARG A 393 -16.57 -4.39 6.58
C ARG A 393 -17.53 -5.35 5.88
N GLY A 394 -17.18 -6.62 5.76
CA GLY A 394 -17.99 -7.66 5.12
C GLY A 394 -19.32 -7.88 5.85
N THR A 395 -19.29 -7.93 7.18
CA THR A 395 -20.51 -8.02 8.02
C THR A 395 -21.39 -6.78 7.90
N ALA A 396 -20.80 -5.57 7.88
CA ALA A 396 -21.54 -4.33 7.65
C ALA A 396 -22.20 -4.29 6.27
N ALA A 397 -21.47 -4.67 5.20
CA ALA A 397 -22.00 -4.75 3.85
C ALA A 397 -23.12 -5.79 3.71
N ALA A 398 -23.00 -6.94 4.39
CA ALA A 398 -24.06 -7.94 4.43
C ALA A 398 -25.31 -7.46 5.20
N ALA A 399 -25.13 -6.69 6.28
CA ALA A 399 -26.24 -6.08 7.00
C ALA A 399 -26.96 -5.01 6.15
N GLN A 400 -26.21 -4.14 5.44
CA GLN A 400 -26.78 -3.15 4.53
C GLN A 400 -27.57 -3.80 3.40
N ARG A 401 -27.03 -4.85 2.77
CA ARG A 401 -27.75 -5.61 1.73
C ARG A 401 -29.03 -6.26 2.27
N ARG A 402 -29.00 -6.85 3.46
CA ARG A 402 -30.22 -7.40 4.11
C ARG A 402 -31.23 -6.31 4.42
N GLY A 403 -30.81 -5.14 4.89
CA GLY A 403 -31.68 -3.98 5.10
C GLY A 403 -32.27 -3.42 3.81
N ALA A 404 -31.51 -3.41 2.72
CA ALA A 404 -31.95 -2.96 1.40
C ALA A 404 -32.88 -3.96 0.70
N VAL A 405 -32.74 -5.27 0.95
CA VAL A 405 -33.68 -6.29 0.43
C VAL A 405 -34.93 -6.36 1.29
N ALA A 406 -34.79 -6.29 2.62
CA ALA A 406 -35.93 -6.24 3.53
C ALA A 406 -36.69 -4.91 3.44
N GLY A 407 -36.04 -3.80 3.10
CA GLY A 407 -36.63 -2.45 3.08
C GLY A 407 -37.82 -2.31 2.13
N PRO A 408 -37.70 -2.61 0.83
CA PRO A 408 -38.79 -2.51 -0.14
C PRO A 408 -39.89 -3.54 0.10
N SER A 409 -39.54 -4.79 0.41
CA SER A 409 -40.53 -5.85 0.66
C SER A 409 -41.29 -5.62 1.97
N ARG A 410 -40.59 -5.25 3.06
CA ARG A 410 -41.23 -4.98 4.34
C ARG A 410 -41.94 -3.63 4.36
N ARG A 411 -41.47 -2.59 3.64
CA ARG A 411 -42.24 -1.35 3.43
C ARG A 411 -43.44 -1.54 2.52
N ARG A 412 -43.40 -2.43 1.52
CA ARG A 412 -44.60 -2.82 0.75
C ARG A 412 -45.62 -3.54 1.64
N LEU A 413 -45.14 -4.36 2.58
CA LEU A 413 -45.99 -5.06 3.54
C LEU A 413 -46.51 -4.14 4.68
N THR A 414 -45.77 -3.08 5.07
CA THR A 414 -46.18 -2.17 6.16
C THR A 414 -46.74 -0.81 5.71
N CYS A 415 -46.60 -0.42 4.44
CA CYS A 415 -47.34 0.67 3.80
C CYS A 415 -48.18 0.13 2.62
N PRO A 416 -49.34 -0.50 2.90
CA PRO A 416 -50.15 -1.15 1.88
C PRO A 416 -51.05 -0.18 1.10
N VAL A 417 -50.66 1.07 0.86
CA VAL A 417 -51.46 1.96 -0.02
C VAL A 417 -50.61 3.07 -0.63
N PRO A 418 -50.69 3.28 -1.95
CA PRO A 418 -50.41 4.60 -2.51
C PRO A 418 -51.33 5.59 -1.79
N HIS A 419 -50.76 6.65 -1.20
CA HIS A 419 -51.58 7.75 -0.69
C HIS A 419 -52.34 8.43 -1.82
N ARG A 420 -52.05 8.14 -3.09
CA ARG A 420 -52.69 8.74 -4.26
C ARG A 420 -53.83 7.89 -4.79
N CYS A 421 -54.88 8.57 -5.24
CA CYS A 421 -55.94 7.95 -6.02
C CYS A 421 -55.38 7.35 -7.32
N ALA A 422 -55.73 6.09 -7.61
CA ALA A 422 -55.28 5.38 -8.80
C ALA A 422 -55.96 5.84 -10.11
N ALA A 423 -57.03 6.64 -10.02
CA ALA A 423 -57.70 7.16 -11.21
C ALA A 423 -56.84 8.20 -11.93
N SER A 424 -56.55 7.97 -13.21
CA SER A 424 -55.78 8.89 -14.06
C SER A 424 -56.31 10.32 -13.97
N GLY A 425 -55.43 11.27 -13.66
CA GLY A 425 -55.75 12.70 -13.49
C GLY A 425 -56.28 13.10 -12.11
N CYS A 426 -56.54 12.16 -11.20
CA CYS A 426 -56.98 12.48 -9.83
C CYS A 426 -55.77 12.73 -8.92
N LYS A 427 -55.56 13.98 -8.51
CA LYS A 427 -54.45 14.39 -7.62
C LYS A 427 -54.76 14.23 -6.12
N ASN A 428 -55.89 13.63 -5.78
CA ASN A 428 -56.28 13.47 -4.38
C ASN A 428 -55.35 12.51 -3.67
N GLU A 429 -54.74 13.00 -2.60
CA GLU A 429 -53.95 12.20 -1.68
C GLU A 429 -54.75 11.96 -0.39
N ALA A 430 -54.79 10.72 0.10
CA ALA A 430 -55.34 10.40 1.40
C ALA A 430 -54.49 11.06 2.50
N SER A 431 -55.15 11.90 3.31
CA SER A 431 -54.54 12.43 4.53
C SER A 431 -54.09 11.30 5.45
N PRO A 432 -53.04 11.50 6.28
CA PRO A 432 -52.62 10.52 7.28
C PRO A 432 -53.80 10.11 8.16
N GLY A 433 -54.25 8.85 8.04
CA GLY A 433 -55.37 8.29 8.81
C GLY A 433 -56.64 7.97 7.99
N THR A 434 -56.84 8.60 6.82
CA THR A 434 -57.99 8.31 5.96
C THR A 434 -57.62 7.22 4.94
N ARG A 435 -58.34 6.11 4.92
CA ARG A 435 -58.07 5.01 3.95
C ARG A 435 -58.84 5.28 2.66
N LEU A 436 -58.16 5.26 1.52
CA LEU A 436 -58.80 5.24 0.20
C LEU A 436 -59.63 3.96 0.03
N ALA A 437 -60.76 4.05 -0.67
CA ALA A 437 -61.57 2.89 -1.02
C ALA A 437 -60.76 1.95 -1.94
N ARG A 438 -60.79 0.64 -1.66
CA ARG A 438 -60.03 -0.35 -2.43
C ARG A 438 -60.92 -1.09 -3.42
N CYS A 439 -60.30 -1.62 -4.48
CA CYS A 439 -60.98 -2.53 -5.39
C CYS A 439 -61.51 -3.79 -4.67
N SER A 440 -62.80 -4.10 -4.84
CA SER A 440 -63.46 -5.28 -4.25
C SER A 440 -63.26 -6.57 -5.04
N GLY A 441 -62.53 -6.56 -6.15
CA GLY A 441 -62.31 -7.75 -7.00
C GLY A 441 -61.28 -8.75 -6.43
N PRO A 442 -60.95 -9.82 -7.18
CA PRO A 442 -60.09 -10.90 -6.68
C PRO A 442 -58.58 -10.63 -6.81
N CYS A 443 -58.16 -9.43 -7.22
CA CYS A 443 -56.75 -9.03 -7.22
C CYS A 443 -56.14 -9.03 -5.81
N ASP A 444 -54.85 -9.33 -5.74
CA ASP A 444 -54.10 -9.49 -4.49
C ASP A 444 -54.11 -8.20 -3.65
N ALA A 445 -54.12 -8.36 -2.33
CA ALA A 445 -54.36 -7.25 -1.39
C ALA A 445 -53.33 -6.12 -1.49
N ASP A 446 -52.11 -6.43 -1.91
CA ASP A 446 -51.00 -5.51 -2.15
C ASP A 446 -51.04 -4.84 -3.54
N MET A 447 -51.78 -5.42 -4.49
CA MET A 447 -51.97 -4.91 -5.85
C MET A 447 -53.29 -4.14 -6.03
N LYS A 448 -54.14 -4.08 -5.00
CA LYS A 448 -55.42 -3.38 -5.03
C LYS A 448 -55.22 -1.86 -5.12
N PRO A 449 -55.68 -1.19 -6.20
CA PRO A 449 -55.65 0.26 -6.30
C PRO A 449 -56.53 0.91 -5.23
N GLY A 450 -56.11 2.09 -4.75
CA GLY A 450 -56.86 2.94 -3.84
C GLY A 450 -57.54 4.11 -4.57
N TYR A 451 -58.79 4.39 -4.24
CA TYR A 451 -59.60 5.45 -4.86
C TYR A 451 -60.16 6.40 -3.80
N CYS A 452 -60.13 7.70 -4.07
CA CYS A 452 -60.73 8.69 -3.16
C CYS A 452 -62.27 8.70 -3.21
N SER A 453 -62.87 8.12 -4.25
CA SER A 453 -64.32 8.01 -4.42
C SER A 453 -64.70 6.84 -5.33
N THR A 454 -65.95 6.39 -5.24
CA THR A 454 -66.52 5.38 -6.16
C THR A 454 -66.52 5.86 -7.62
N GLN A 455 -66.59 7.17 -7.85
CA GLN A 455 -66.49 7.75 -9.20
C GLN A 455 -65.10 7.53 -9.79
N CYS A 456 -64.04 7.76 -9.02
CA CYS A 456 -62.67 7.48 -9.44
C CYS A 456 -62.44 5.99 -9.69
N GLN A 457 -63.00 5.11 -8.85
CA GLN A 457 -62.96 3.66 -9.07
C GLN A 457 -63.63 3.25 -10.39
N LYS A 458 -64.81 3.80 -10.69
CA LYS A 458 -65.50 3.52 -11.96
C LYS A 458 -64.75 4.06 -13.18
N ALA A 459 -64.09 5.22 -13.05
CA ALA A 459 -63.29 5.81 -14.11
C ALA A 459 -62.09 4.93 -14.46
N ASP A 460 -61.36 4.43 -13.46
CA ASP A 460 -60.21 3.55 -13.64
C ASP A 460 -60.58 2.09 -13.95
N TRP A 461 -61.83 1.67 -13.71
CA TRP A 461 -62.24 0.27 -13.86
C TRP A 461 -61.92 -0.32 -15.25
N LYS A 462 -62.05 0.46 -16.33
CA LYS A 462 -61.71 -0.02 -17.68
C LYS A 462 -60.24 -0.43 -17.81
N ASN A 463 -59.35 0.29 -17.13
CA ASN A 463 -57.93 -0.02 -17.06
C ASN A 463 -57.66 -1.15 -16.07
N HIS A 464 -58.17 -1.05 -14.84
CA HIS A 464 -57.90 -2.05 -13.79
C HIS A 464 -58.48 -3.45 -14.09
N LYS A 465 -59.57 -3.55 -14.85
CA LYS A 465 -60.29 -4.82 -15.09
C LYS A 465 -59.38 -5.93 -15.64
N THR A 466 -58.40 -5.60 -16.50
CA THR A 466 -57.44 -6.58 -17.05
C THR A 466 -56.45 -7.13 -16.02
N PHE A 467 -56.25 -6.37 -14.93
CA PHE A 467 -55.38 -6.70 -13.80
C PHE A 467 -56.16 -7.22 -12.59
N CYS A 468 -57.50 -7.24 -12.63
CA CYS A 468 -58.35 -7.62 -11.50
C CYS A 468 -58.49 -9.14 -11.34
N ARG A 469 -57.35 -9.84 -11.14
CA ARG A 469 -57.24 -11.30 -10.96
C ARG A 469 -56.05 -11.66 -10.06
N PRO A 470 -56.08 -12.80 -9.34
CA PRO A 470 -54.96 -13.22 -8.50
C PRO A 470 -53.65 -13.34 -9.31
N GLY A 471 -52.53 -12.87 -8.75
CA GLY A 471 -51.20 -12.95 -9.37
C GLY A 471 -50.92 -11.97 -10.50
N ALA A 472 -51.87 -11.10 -10.88
CA ALA A 472 -51.61 -10.04 -11.86
C ALA A 472 -50.90 -8.84 -11.23
N GLY A 473 -50.04 -8.16 -12.01
CA GLY A 473 -49.37 -6.93 -11.58
C GLY A 473 -50.34 -5.76 -11.33
N CYS A 474 -49.88 -4.71 -10.66
CA CYS A 474 -50.70 -3.54 -10.37
C CYS A 474 -50.91 -2.63 -11.60
N SER A 475 -52.14 -2.16 -11.82
CA SER A 475 -52.55 -1.34 -12.98
C SER A 475 -52.04 0.10 -12.97
N VAL A 476 -51.28 0.50 -11.95
CA VAL A 476 -50.91 1.91 -11.67
C VAL A 476 -49.47 2.24 -12.09
N PHE A 477 -48.68 1.27 -12.59
CA PHE A 477 -47.23 1.45 -12.87
C PHE A 477 -46.85 1.45 -14.37
N ALA A 478 -47.66 2.06 -15.24
CA ALA A 478 -47.37 2.10 -16.69
C ALA A 478 -47.30 3.52 -17.28
N GLU A 479 -46.94 4.51 -16.49
CA GLU A 479 -46.52 5.82 -16.99
C GLU A 479 -45.06 6.05 -16.56
N ASP A 480 -44.14 5.86 -17.51
CA ASP A 480 -42.82 6.50 -17.50
C ASP A 480 -42.96 7.91 -18.09
#